data_AF-A0A2G4SKA5-F1
#
_entry.id   AF-A0A2G4SKA5-F1
#
_cell.length_a   1.000
_cell.length_b   1.000
_cell.length_c   1.000
_cell.angle_alpha   90.00
_cell.angle_beta   90.00
_cell.angle_gamma   90.00
#
_symmetry.space_group_name_H-M   'P 1'
#
loop_
_entity.id
_entity.type
_entity.pdbx_description
1 polymer ?
#
loop_
_entity_poly.entity_id
_entity_poly.type
_entity_poly.pdbx_seq_one_letter_code
_entity_poly.pdbx_strand_id
1 'polypeptide(L)' 'MARGAQKEQARQRAQKKAAERSNKGSQLGARAAGLQIKCPKCLIALANYKLLVQHFEAKHPKDNVPPESDFERK' A
#
# COMPACT_ATOMS: atom_id res chain seq x y z
N MET A 1 -18.57 -30.75 -29.49
CA MET A 1 -18.97 -29.47 -28.84
C MET A 1 -18.48 -29.33 -27.38
N ALA A 2 -17.37 -29.96 -26.95
CA ALA A 2 -16.90 -29.91 -25.55
C ALA A 2 -16.18 -28.60 -25.14
N ARG A 3 -15.59 -27.88 -26.11
CA ARG A 3 -14.85 -26.62 -25.84
C ARG A 3 -15.78 -25.44 -25.49
N GLY A 4 -17.01 -25.43 -26.00
CA GLY A 4 -17.98 -24.36 -25.73
C GLY A 4 -18.41 -24.33 -24.26
N ALA A 5 -18.85 -25.48 -23.75
CA ALA A 5 -19.23 -25.64 -22.35
C ALA A 5 -18.08 -25.32 -21.37
N GLN A 6 -16.85 -25.74 -21.68
CA GLN A 6 -15.68 -25.37 -20.86
C GLN A 6 -15.40 -23.86 -20.90
N LYS A 7 -15.55 -23.20 -22.05
CA LYS A 7 -15.38 -21.75 -22.18
C LYS A 7 -16.43 -20.98 -21.37
N GLU A 8 -17.68 -21.45 -21.38
CA GLU A 8 -18.76 -20.84 -20.61
C GLU A 8 -18.59 -21.04 -19.10
N GLN A 9 -18.20 -22.24 -18.66
CA GLN A 9 -17.86 -22.50 -17.27
C GLN A 9 -16.67 -21.64 -16.81
N ALA A 10 -15.65 -21.48 -17.64
CA ALA A 10 -14.51 -20.61 -17.35
C ALA A 10 -14.94 -19.15 -17.21
N ARG A 11 -15.81 -18.66 -18.10
CA ARG A 11 -16.36 -17.30 -18.05
C ARG A 11 -17.19 -17.06 -16.79
N GLN A 12 -18.06 -18.00 -16.40
CA GLN A 12 -18.83 -17.91 -15.15
C GLN A 12 -17.91 -17.91 -13.92
N ARG A 13 -16.88 -18.76 -13.87
CA ARG A 13 -15.90 -18.77 -12.77
C ARG A 13 -15.12 -17.45 -12.69
N ALA A 14 -14.73 -16.89 -13.82
CA ALA A 14 -14.04 -15.60 -13.88
C ALA A 14 -14.93 -14.44 -13.40
N GLN A 15 -16.19 -14.41 -13.82
CA GLN A 15 -17.17 -13.40 -13.38
C GLN A 15 -17.45 -13.50 -11.88
N LYS A 16 -17.61 -14.71 -11.33
CA LYS A 16 -17.76 -14.91 -9.87
C LYS A 16 -16.55 -14.37 -9.11
N LYS A 17 -15.33 -14.73 -9.53
CA LYS A 17 -14.10 -14.21 -8.91
C LYS A 17 -13.94 -12.69 -9.02
N ALA A 18 -14.39 -12.10 -10.13
CA ALA A 18 -14.36 -10.65 -10.31
C ALA A 18 -15.38 -9.95 -9.38
N ALA A 19 -16.59 -10.51 -9.26
CA ALA A 19 -17.62 -10.00 -8.35
C ALA A 19 -17.21 -10.12 -6.87
N GLU A 20 -16.54 -11.21 -6.49
CA GLU A 20 -15.98 -11.39 -5.15
C GLU A 20 -14.87 -10.37 -4.83
N ARG A 21 -14.10 -9.95 -5.85
CA ARG A 21 -13.07 -8.92 -5.70
C ARG A 21 -13.63 -7.51 -5.72
N SER A 22 -14.70 -7.24 -6.48
CA SER A 22 -15.31 -5.91 -6.56
C SER A 22 -16.10 -5.54 -5.30
N ASN A 23 -16.64 -6.53 -4.58
CA ASN A 23 -17.35 -6.31 -3.31
C ASN A 23 -16.42 -6.00 -2.14
N LYS A 24 -15.12 -6.31 -2.27
CA LYS A 24 -14.08 -5.89 -1.33
C LYS A 24 -13.62 -4.50 -1.79
N GLY A 25 -14.07 -3.46 -1.11
CA GLY A 25 -13.80 -2.07 -1.46
C GLY A 25 -12.32 -1.75 -1.74
N SER A 26 -12.07 -0.59 -2.33
CA SER A 26 -10.73 -0.19 -2.78
C SER A 26 -9.68 -0.26 -1.65
N GLN A 27 -8.66 -1.11 -1.84
CA GLN A 27 -7.49 -1.24 -0.93
C GLN A 27 -6.64 0.04 -0.85
N LEU A 28 -6.94 1.08 -1.64
CA LEU A 28 -6.18 2.34 -1.63
C LEU A 28 -6.21 3.01 -0.25
N GLY A 29 -7.33 2.96 0.47
CA GLY A 29 -7.44 3.51 1.82
C GLY A 29 -6.56 2.76 2.84
N ALA A 30 -6.54 1.42 2.77
CA ALA A 30 -5.69 0.59 3.63
C ALA A 30 -4.20 0.84 3.37
N ARG A 31 -3.82 1.08 2.11
CA ARG A 31 -2.44 1.44 1.74
C ARG A 31 -2.03 2.80 2.31
N ALA A 32 -2.92 3.80 2.25
CA ALA A 32 -2.67 5.10 2.85
C ALA A 32 -2.56 5.02 4.38
N ALA A 33 -3.40 4.20 5.02
CA ALA A 33 -3.36 3.99 6.47
C ALA A 33 -2.07 3.32 6.95
N GLY A 34 -1.40 2.53 6.10
CA GLY A 34 -0.13 1.87 6.42
C GLY A 34 1.12 2.72 6.22
N LEU A 35 1.01 3.89 5.57
CA LEU A 35 2.12 4.77 5.20
C LEU A 35 1.93 6.13 5.87
N GLN A 36 1.99 6.13 7.20
CA GLN A 36 1.58 7.26 8.05
C GLN A 36 2.65 8.36 8.14
N ILE A 37 3.93 7.99 8.07
CA ILE A 37 5.04 8.92 8.26
C ILE A 37 5.45 9.47 6.91
N LYS A 38 5.56 10.79 6.79
CA LYS A 38 6.09 11.43 5.57
C LYS A 38 7.43 12.06 5.86
N CYS A 39 8.43 11.74 5.05
CA CYS A 39 9.74 12.39 5.15
C CYS A 39 9.60 13.90 4.85
N PRO A 40 10.08 14.81 5.70
CA PRO A 40 9.95 16.25 5.46
C PRO A 40 10.84 16.78 4.32
N LYS A 41 11.83 16.02 3.87
CA LYS A 41 12.79 16.46 2.84
C LYS A 41 12.42 16.01 1.43
N CYS A 42 11.98 14.77 1.28
CA CYS A 42 11.66 14.19 -0.04
C CYS A 42 10.21 13.69 -0.15
N LEU A 43 9.40 13.84 0.91
CA LEU A 43 7.97 13.50 0.95
C LEU A 43 7.64 12.03 0.71
N ILE A 44 8.64 11.12 0.81
CA ILE A 44 8.37 9.69 0.77
C ILE A 44 7.50 9.30 1.98
N ALA A 45 6.46 8.51 1.71
CA ALA A 45 5.64 7.95 2.75
C ALA A 45 6.28 6.65 3.27
N LEU A 46 6.33 6.48 4.58
CA LEU A 46 7.00 5.41 5.31
C LEU A 46 6.04 4.85 6.36
N ALA A 47 6.20 3.56 6.65
CA ALA A 47 5.29 2.85 7.54
C ALA A 47 5.57 3.11 9.03
N ASN A 48 6.82 3.37 9.40
CA ASN A 48 7.23 3.54 10.79
C ASN A 48 8.48 4.43 10.91
N TYR A 49 8.76 4.87 12.15
CA TYR A 49 9.86 5.80 12.43
C TYR A 49 11.23 5.16 12.21
N LYS A 50 11.38 3.86 12.48
CA LYS A 50 12.62 3.12 12.21
C LYS A 50 13.02 3.17 10.73
N LEU A 51 12.06 3.07 9.82
CA LEU A 51 12.31 3.22 8.38
C LEU A 51 12.66 4.67 8.01
N LEU A 52 12.16 5.67 8.75
CA LEU A 52 12.54 7.08 8.58
C LEU A 52 14.01 7.29 8.95
N VAL A 53 14.47 6.73 10.08
CA VAL A 53 15.88 6.81 10.51
C VAL A 53 16.79 6.20 9.44
N GLN A 54 16.52 4.96 9.03
CA GLN A 54 17.29 4.28 7.98
C GLN A 54 17.25 5.04 6.65
N HIS A 55 16.11 5.63 6.30
CA HIS A 55 15.96 6.44 5.11
C HIS A 55 16.81 7.72 5.18
N PHE A 56 16.84 8.40 6.33
CA PHE A 56 17.65 9.60 6.52
C PHE A 56 19.15 9.28 6.48
N GLU A 57 19.60 8.22 7.15
CA GLU A 57 21.00 7.79 7.11
C GLU A 57 21.48 7.51 5.67
N ALA A 58 20.62 6.91 4.84
CA ALA A 58 20.97 6.54 3.46
C ALA A 58 20.80 7.68 2.43
N LYS A 59 19.79 8.54 2.58
CA LYS A 59 19.41 9.56 1.57
C LYS A 59 19.65 11.00 2.01
N HIS A 60 19.68 11.25 3.31
CA HIS A 60 19.82 12.57 3.91
C HIS A 60 20.92 12.59 4.99
N PRO A 61 22.15 12.11 4.71
CA PRO A 61 23.18 11.89 5.73
C PRO A 61 23.70 13.18 6.40
N LYS A 62 23.33 14.35 5.88
CA LYS A 62 23.71 15.67 6.42
C LYS A 62 22.62 16.32 7.27
N ASP A 63 21.39 15.81 7.20
CA ASP A 63 20.24 16.38 7.90
C ASP A 63 19.98 15.61 9.19
N ASN A 64 19.59 16.32 10.26
CA ASN A 64 19.19 15.67 11.50
C ASN A 64 17.86 14.94 11.31
N VAL A 65 17.78 13.72 11.87
CA VAL A 65 16.54 12.95 11.90
C VAL A 65 15.53 13.69 12.80
N PRO A 66 14.32 14.01 12.30
CA PRO A 66 13.31 14.69 13.11
C PRO A 66 12.82 13.77 14.24
N PRO A 67 12.47 14.31 15.42
CA PRO A 67 12.09 13.50 16.57
C PRO A 67 10.78 12.71 16.34
N GLU A 68 10.67 11.54 16.98
CA GLU A 68 9.51 10.64 16.84
C GLU A 68 8.19 11.32 17.25
N SER A 69 8.24 12.28 18.17
CA SER A 69 7.09 13.07 18.64
C SER A 69 6.40 13.89 17.54
N ASP A 70 7.11 14.25 16.45
CA ASP A 70 6.51 14.97 15.33
C ASP A 70 5.62 14.06 14.46
N PHE A 71 5.73 12.74 14.63
CA PHE A 71 5.02 11.72 13.86
C PHE A 71 4.10 10.84 14.71
N GLU A 72 4.11 10.99 16.04
CA GLU A 72 3.11 10.38 16.90
C GLU A 72 1.73 10.99 16.62
N ARG A 73 0.80 10.12 16.24
CA ARG A 73 -0.57 10.44 15.82
C ARG A 73 -1.22 11.55 16.66
N LYS A 74 -1.51 12.69 16.01
CA LYS A 74 -2.72 13.46 16.28
C LYS A 74 -3.95 12.74 15.75
#